data_AF-A0A7L3X247-F1
#
_entry.id   AF-A0A7L3X247-F1
#
_cell.length_a   1.000
_cell.length_b   1.000
_cell.length_c   1.000
_cell.angle_alpha   90.00
_cell.angle_beta   90.00
_cell.angle_gamma   90.00
#
_symmetry.space_group_name_H-M   'P 1'
#
loop_
_entity.id
_entity.type
_entity.pdbx_description
1 polymer ?
#
loop_
_entity_poly.entity_id
_entity_poly.type
_entity_poly.pdbx_seq_one_letter_code
_entity_poly.pdbx_strand_id
1 'polypeptide(L)'
;MEPPGEGGEMAAALQAAKRALRGELRQRLRALGAAEKQRQSRLLSRKVIDHPKYQESQRIAIFLSMPDEIQTEEIIKDIFKQGKECFIPRYKPHSNHMDMLKLSSAEDISSLALTSWNILQPSDDDSAREEALAGG
;
A
#
# COMPACT_ATOMS: atom_id res chain seq x y z
N MET A 1 -18.30 27.55 28.01
CA MET A 1 -17.07 28.18 27.51
C MET A 1 -15.98 27.12 27.68
N GLU A 2 -15.71 26.32 26.65
CA GLU A 2 -14.62 25.33 26.71
C GLU A 2 -13.29 26.07 26.91
N PRO A 3 -12.39 25.59 27.77
CA PRO A 3 -11.13 26.28 28.03
C PRO A 3 -10.24 26.25 26.77
N PRO A 4 -9.66 27.38 26.36
CA PRO A 4 -8.78 27.44 25.20
C PRO A 4 -7.44 26.77 25.57
N GLY A 5 -7.29 25.50 25.21
CA GLY A 5 -6.05 24.74 25.44
C GLY A 5 -6.20 23.22 25.37
N GLU A 6 -7.36 22.68 25.74
CA GLU A 6 -7.59 21.22 25.82
C GLU A 6 -7.52 20.51 24.46
N GLY A 7 -8.01 21.14 23.39
CA GLY A 7 -7.97 20.54 22.04
C GLY A 7 -6.55 20.39 21.47
N GLY A 8 -5.64 21.31 21.80
CA GLY A 8 -4.24 21.25 21.38
C GLY A 8 -3.44 20.22 22.16
N GLU A 9 -3.66 20.14 23.47
CA GLU A 9 -3.02 19.17 24.35
C GLU A 9 -3.47 17.73 24.06
N MET A 10 -4.78 17.52 23.82
CA MET A 10 -5.32 16.22 23.42
C MET A 10 -4.78 15.77 22.05
N ALA A 11 -4.67 16.68 21.08
CA ALA A 11 -4.10 16.37 19.77
C ALA A 11 -2.62 15.97 19.88
N ALA A 12 -1.84 16.69 20.70
CA ALA A 12 -0.43 16.38 20.95
C ALA A 12 -0.26 15.02 21.65
N ALA A 13 -1.07 14.74 22.67
CA ALA A 13 -1.08 13.46 23.38
C ALA A 13 -1.42 12.30 22.43
N LEU A 14 -2.42 12.48 21.55
CA LEU A 14 -2.78 11.48 20.54
C LEU A 14 -1.66 11.25 19.52
N GLN A 15 -0.98 12.31 19.07
CA GLN A 15 0.17 12.18 18.17
C GLN A 15 1.33 11.42 18.83
N ALA A 16 1.62 11.72 20.09
CA ALA A 16 2.65 11.02 20.87
C ALA A 16 2.30 9.54 21.04
N ALA A 17 1.05 9.22 21.38
CA ALA A 17 0.58 7.83 21.51
C ALA A 17 0.70 7.06 20.17
N LYS A 18 0.28 7.66 19.05
CA LYS A 18 0.46 7.07 17.71
C LYS A 18 1.94 6.85 17.37
N ARG A 19 2.82 7.79 17.74
CA ARG A 19 4.27 7.67 17.50
C ARG A 19 4.87 6.52 18.32
N ALA A 20 4.51 6.41 19.61
CA ALA A 20 4.97 5.34 20.49
C ALA A 20 4.55 3.96 19.94
N LEU A 21 3.26 3.79 19.61
CA LEU A 21 2.74 2.54 19.05
C LEU A 21 3.41 2.16 17.71
N ARG A 22 3.60 3.12 16.80
CA ARG A 22 4.32 2.86 15.53
C ARG A 22 5.76 2.42 15.77
N GLY A 23 6.44 2.98 16.77
CA GLY A 23 7.79 2.58 17.17
C GLY A 23 7.82 1.12 17.62
N GLU A 24 6.91 0.76 18.51
CA GLU A 24 6.77 -0.61 19.02
C GLU A 24 6.45 -1.62 17.91
N LEU A 25 5.46 -1.32 17.05
CA LEU A 25 5.07 -2.20 15.95
C LEU A 25 6.23 -2.43 14.96
N ARG A 26 6.98 -1.37 14.62
CA ARG A 26 8.17 -1.50 13.76
C ARG A 26 9.24 -2.39 14.37
N GLN A 27 9.47 -2.31 15.68
CA GLN A 27 10.43 -3.19 16.36
C GLN A 27 9.99 -4.65 16.26
N ARG A 28 8.71 -4.94 16.53
CA ARG A 28 8.15 -6.30 16.40
C ARG A 28 8.26 -6.82 14.96
N LEU A 29 7.93 -6.00 13.96
CA LEU A 29 8.02 -6.37 12.54
C LEU A 29 9.46 -6.60 12.06
N ARG A 30 10.44 -5.87 12.61
CA ARG A 30 11.87 -6.10 12.32
C ARG A 30 12.42 -7.36 12.97
N ALA A 31 11.87 -7.76 14.11
CA ALA A 31 12.23 -9.00 14.79
C ALA A 31 11.70 -10.26 14.09
N LEU A 32 10.69 -10.13 13.22
CA LEU A 32 10.19 -11.26 12.42
C LEU A 32 11.18 -11.66 11.35
N GLY A 33 11.58 -12.94 11.36
CA GLY A 33 12.43 -13.52 10.33
C GLY A 33 11.76 -13.55 8.95
N ALA A 34 12.58 -13.51 7.90
CA ALA A 34 12.11 -13.48 6.51
C ALA A 34 11.20 -14.68 6.16
N ALA A 35 11.53 -15.88 6.64
CA ALA A 35 10.73 -17.08 6.42
C ALA A 35 9.33 -16.97 7.03
N GLU A 36 9.21 -16.37 8.21
CA GLU A 36 7.92 -16.19 8.88
C GLU A 36 7.08 -15.12 8.17
N LYS A 37 7.70 -14.02 7.74
CA LYS A 37 7.02 -13.01 6.91
C LYS A 37 6.49 -13.60 5.61
N GLN A 38 7.29 -14.42 4.94
CA GLN A 38 6.88 -15.10 3.71
C GLN A 38 5.73 -16.09 3.97
N ARG A 39 5.82 -16.87 5.05
CA ARG A 39 4.75 -17.82 5.45
C ARG A 39 3.44 -17.09 5.72
N GLN A 40 3.47 -16.01 6.49
CA GLN A 40 2.27 -15.22 6.77
C GLN A 40 1.72 -14.52 5.53
N SER A 41 2.60 -14.02 4.65
CA SER A 41 2.19 -13.39 3.40
C SER A 41 1.41 -14.36 2.51
N ARG A 42 1.93 -15.57 2.29
CA ARG A 42 1.24 -16.63 1.53
C ARG A 42 -0.13 -16.98 2.10
N LEU A 43 -0.23 -17.08 3.43
CA LEU A 43 -1.51 -17.36 4.08
C LEU A 43 -2.52 -16.23 3.87
N LEU A 44 -2.07 -14.98 3.94
CA LEU A 44 -2.92 -13.82 3.68
C LEU A 44 -3.30 -13.72 2.20
N SER A 45 -2.38 -13.97 1.27
CA SER A 45 -2.66 -13.97 -0.17
C SER A 45 -3.79 -14.93 -0.50
N ARG A 46 -3.76 -16.16 0.03
CA ARG A 46 -4.86 -17.11 -0.13
C ARG A 46 -6.18 -16.59 0.42
N LYS A 47 -6.17 -16.06 1.65
CA LYS A 47 -7.38 -15.48 2.27
C LYS A 47 -7.96 -14.32 1.46
N VAL A 48 -7.13 -13.46 0.90
CA VAL A 48 -7.56 -12.34 0.05
C VAL A 48 -8.15 -12.88 -1.24
N ILE A 49 -7.46 -13.81 -1.91
CA ILE A 49 -7.93 -14.40 -3.16
C ILE A 49 -9.26 -15.13 -2.95
N ASP A 50 -9.42 -15.88 -1.86
CA ASP A 50 -10.66 -16.62 -1.57
C ASP A 50 -11.80 -15.70 -1.06
N HIS A 51 -11.55 -14.40 -0.85
CA HIS A 51 -12.53 -13.50 -0.26
C HIS A 51 -13.61 -13.08 -1.29
N PRO A 52 -14.92 -13.14 -0.96
CA PRO A 52 -15.99 -12.79 -1.90
C PRO A 52 -15.84 -11.40 -2.52
N LYS A 53 -15.52 -10.37 -1.71
CA LYS A 53 -15.32 -9.02 -2.25
C LYS A 53 -14.17 -8.94 -3.25
N TYR A 54 -13.09 -9.69 -3.07
CA TYR A 54 -11.99 -9.71 -4.03
C TYR A 54 -12.42 -10.38 -5.34
N GLN A 55 -13.15 -11.49 -5.25
CA GLN A 55 -13.69 -12.21 -6.40
C GLN A 55 -14.63 -11.34 -7.23
N GLU A 56 -15.52 -10.57 -6.57
CA GLU A 56 -16.46 -9.65 -7.20
C GLU A 56 -15.79 -8.40 -7.80
N SER A 57 -14.71 -7.90 -7.19
CA SER A 57 -14.02 -6.68 -7.65
C SER A 57 -13.35 -6.85 -9.01
N GLN A 58 -13.60 -5.90 -9.92
CA GLN A 58 -12.90 -5.82 -11.22
C GLN A 58 -11.75 -4.83 -11.23
N ARG A 59 -11.80 -3.83 -10.33
CA ARG A 59 -10.81 -2.75 -10.20
C ARG A 59 -10.22 -2.80 -8.80
N ILE A 60 -8.92 -3.05 -8.68
CA ILE A 60 -8.28 -3.30 -7.40
C ILE A 60 -7.06 -2.38 -7.24
N ALA A 61 -7.11 -1.57 -6.18
CA ALA A 61 -6.00 -0.77 -5.68
C ALA A 61 -5.16 -1.62 -4.70
N ILE A 62 -3.86 -1.73 -4.96
CA ILE A 62 -2.93 -2.51 -4.14
C ILE A 62 -1.56 -1.81 -4.03
N PHE A 63 -0.91 -1.92 -2.87
CA PHE A 63 0.43 -1.36 -2.66
C PHE A 63 1.52 -2.36 -3.09
N LEU A 64 2.69 -1.82 -3.46
CA LEU A 64 3.91 -2.60 -3.63
C LEU A 64 4.65 -2.70 -2.30
N SER A 65 4.78 -3.90 -1.77
CA SER A 65 5.20 -4.15 -0.39
C SER A 65 6.58 -3.62 -0.03
N MET A 66 6.68 -2.99 1.14
CA MET A 66 7.94 -2.74 1.83
C MET A 66 8.41 -3.96 2.66
N PRO A 67 9.69 -4.01 3.08
CA PRO A 67 10.23 -5.14 3.86
C PRO A 67 9.55 -5.42 5.22
N ASP A 68 8.86 -4.43 5.79
CA ASP A 68 8.09 -4.54 7.03
C ASP A 68 6.59 -4.75 6.81
N GLU A 69 6.16 -4.98 5.57
CA GLU A 69 4.78 -5.24 5.18
C GLU A 69 4.58 -6.69 4.72
N ILE A 70 3.31 -7.07 4.53
CA ILE A 70 2.93 -8.32 3.87
C ILE A 70 3.28 -8.23 2.39
N GLN A 71 3.84 -9.31 1.83
CA GLN A 71 4.17 -9.40 0.40
C GLN A 71 2.88 -9.50 -0.43
N THR A 72 2.70 -8.59 -1.38
CA THR A 72 1.51 -8.50 -2.26
C THR A 72 1.72 -9.11 -3.64
N GLU A 73 2.93 -9.56 -3.98
CA GLU A 73 3.28 -10.06 -5.31
C GLU A 73 2.38 -11.21 -5.80
N GLU A 74 2.04 -12.16 -4.92
CA GLU A 74 1.12 -13.26 -5.27
C GLU A 74 -0.29 -12.75 -5.57
N ILE A 75 -0.76 -11.72 -4.87
CA ILE A 75 -2.07 -11.11 -5.10
C ILE A 75 -2.05 -10.36 -6.44
N ILE A 76 -1.00 -9.59 -6.73
CA ILE A 76 -0.85 -8.86 -8.00
C ILE A 76 -0.87 -9.83 -9.18
N LYS A 77 -0.12 -10.93 -9.10
CA LYS A 77 -0.12 -11.98 -10.14
C LYS A 77 -1.52 -12.55 -10.36
N ASP A 78 -2.27 -12.77 -9.28
CA ASP A 78 -3.63 -13.29 -9.36
C ASP A 78 -4.61 -12.27 -9.95
N ILE A 79 -4.51 -10.98 -9.59
CA ILE A 79 -5.30 -9.89 -10.19
C ILE A 79 -5.19 -9.93 -11.72
N PHE A 80 -3.96 -9.97 -12.24
CA PHE A 80 -3.73 -10.05 -13.69
C PHE A 80 -4.20 -11.37 -14.29
N LYS A 81 -3.96 -12.50 -13.61
CA LYS A 81 -4.42 -13.82 -14.07
C LYS A 81 -5.94 -13.88 -14.21
N GLN A 82 -6.68 -13.19 -13.34
CA GLN A 82 -8.14 -13.10 -13.39
C GLN A 82 -8.66 -12.03 -14.36
N GLY A 83 -7.79 -11.31 -15.07
CA GLY A 83 -8.17 -10.25 -15.99
C GLY A 83 -8.74 -9.00 -15.30
N LYS A 84 -8.44 -8.82 -14.01
CA LYS A 84 -8.84 -7.65 -13.23
C LYS A 84 -7.87 -6.50 -13.48
N GLU A 85 -8.32 -5.28 -13.24
CA GLU A 85 -7.51 -4.07 -13.35
C GLU A 85 -6.76 -3.80 -12.05
N CYS A 86 -5.44 -3.65 -12.14
CA CYS A 86 -4.55 -3.44 -11.01
C CYS A 86 -4.08 -1.99 -10.95
N PHE A 87 -4.22 -1.33 -9.80
CA PHE A 87 -3.80 0.05 -9.59
C PHE A 87 -2.81 0.12 -8.42
N ILE A 88 -1.72 0.86 -8.57
CA ILE A 88 -0.69 1.05 -7.54
C ILE A 88 -0.55 2.52 -7.14
N PRO A 89 -0.13 2.81 -5.90
CA PRO A 89 0.02 4.19 -5.46
C PRO A 89 1.18 4.90 -6.18
N ARG A 90 0.95 6.14 -6.61
CA ARG A 90 1.99 7.12 -6.95
C ARG A 90 1.89 8.29 -5.99
N TYR A 91 2.94 8.53 -5.23
CA TYR A 91 3.03 9.67 -4.33
C TYR A 91 3.58 10.90 -5.06
N LYS A 92 2.99 12.06 -4.81
CA LYS A 92 3.56 13.34 -5.27
C LYS A 92 4.55 13.87 -4.23
N PRO A 93 5.83 14.08 -4.57
CA PRO A 93 6.79 14.69 -3.66
C PRO A 93 6.25 16.00 -3.09
N HIS A 94 6.58 16.28 -1.82
CA HIS A 94 6.16 17.50 -1.11
C HIS A 94 4.64 17.71 -0.96
N SER A 95 3.85 16.65 -1.15
CA SER A 95 2.40 16.65 -0.94
C SER A 95 1.96 15.41 -0.18
N ASN A 96 0.79 15.50 0.46
CA ASN A 96 0.09 14.34 1.02
C ASN A 96 -0.84 13.67 -0.02
N HIS A 97 -0.73 14.08 -1.29
CA HIS A 97 -1.53 13.57 -2.39
C HIS A 97 -0.97 12.25 -2.94
N MET A 98 -1.87 11.30 -3.18
CA MET A 98 -1.56 9.99 -3.74
C MET A 98 -2.59 9.67 -4.82
N ASP A 99 -2.12 9.35 -6.03
CA ASP A 99 -2.94 8.84 -7.12
C ASP A 99 -2.85 7.30 -7.15
N MET A 100 -3.91 6.61 -7.56
CA MET A 100 -3.85 5.17 -7.82
C MET A 100 -3.80 4.93 -9.33
N LEU A 101 -2.64 4.51 -9.84
CA LEU A 101 -2.39 4.41 -11.28
C LEU A 101 -2.40 2.97 -11.77
N LYS A 102 -3.03 2.76 -12.92
CA LYS A 102 -3.17 1.44 -13.55
C LYS A 102 -1.81 0.86 -13.96
N LEU A 103 -1.61 -0.41 -13.65
CA LEU A 103 -0.54 -1.25 -14.17
C LEU A 103 -0.99 -1.97 -15.44
N SER A 104 -0.06 -2.11 -16.41
CA SER A 104 -0.32 -2.79 -17.67
C SER A 104 -0.14 -4.31 -17.56
N SER A 105 0.79 -4.77 -16.73
CA SER A 105 1.02 -6.19 -16.43
C SER A 105 1.76 -6.36 -15.10
N ALA A 106 2.00 -7.60 -14.67
CA ALA A 106 2.82 -7.86 -13.48
C ALA A 106 4.30 -7.52 -13.73
N GLU A 107 4.78 -7.74 -14.95
CA GLU A 107 6.16 -7.48 -15.38
C GLU A 107 6.45 -5.98 -15.48
N ASP A 108 5.44 -5.16 -15.78
CA ASP A 108 5.48 -3.69 -15.80
C ASP A 108 6.11 -3.13 -14.51
N ILE A 109 5.85 -3.76 -13.36
CA ILE A 109 6.43 -3.36 -12.06
C ILE A 109 7.96 -3.29 -12.10
N SER A 110 8.62 -4.23 -12.78
CA SER A 110 10.08 -4.26 -12.86
C SER A 110 10.70 -3.10 -13.63
N SER A 111 9.90 -2.41 -14.45
CA SER A 111 10.32 -1.24 -15.23
C SER A 111 10.09 0.11 -14.53
N LEU A 112 9.41 0.10 -13.38
CA LEU A 112 9.08 1.32 -12.63
C LEU A 112 10.33 1.96 -11.99
N ALA A 113 10.25 3.27 -11.77
CA ALA A 113 11.33 4.01 -11.10
C ALA A 113 11.29 3.76 -9.59
N LEU A 114 12.48 3.60 -8.99
CA LEU A 114 12.61 3.44 -7.56
C LEU A 114 12.60 4.81 -6.87
N THR A 115 11.74 4.97 -5.87
CA THR A 115 11.67 6.19 -5.04
C THR A 115 12.76 6.23 -3.98
N SER A 116 12.91 7.38 -3.32
CA SER A 116 13.76 7.55 -2.12
C SER A 116 13.35 6.65 -0.94
N TRP A 117 12.16 6.05 -0.99
CA TRP A 117 11.65 5.08 -0.02
C TRP A 117 11.91 3.62 -0.42
N ASN A 118 12.65 3.39 -1.51
CA ASN A 118 12.94 2.06 -2.06
C ASN A 118 11.67 1.29 -2.49
N ILE A 119 10.63 2.03 -2.87
CA ILE A 119 9.38 1.51 -3.46
C ILE A 119 9.34 1.93 -4.92
N LEU A 120 8.87 1.03 -5.78
CA LEU A 120 8.67 1.27 -7.21
C LEU A 120 7.38 2.08 -7.44
N GLN A 121 7.43 3.14 -8.24
CA GLN A 121 6.23 3.86 -8.69
C GLN A 121 6.39 4.39 -10.13
N PRO A 122 5.30 4.68 -10.84
CA PRO A 122 5.36 5.36 -12.14
C PRO A 122 6.05 6.73 -12.00
N SER A 123 6.83 7.12 -13.02
CA SER A 123 7.51 8.43 -13.01
C SER A 123 6.50 9.57 -13.04
N ASP A 124 6.96 10.77 -12.66
CA ASP A 124 6.12 11.98 -12.68
C ASP A 124 5.68 12.35 -14.10
N ASP A 125 6.48 11.99 -15.10
CA ASP A 125 6.19 12.22 -16.53
C ASP A 125 5.19 11.20 -17.12
N ASP A 126 4.89 10.13 -16.38
CA ASP A 126 3.94 9.11 -16.78
C ASP A 126 2.49 9.62 -16.62
N SER A 127 1.99 10.19 -17.71
CA SER A 127 0.63 10.73 -17.85
C SER A 127 -0.31 9.80 -18.62
N ALA A 128 0.20 8.67 -19.10
CA ALA A 128 -0.57 7.73 -19.91
C ALA A 128 -1.43 6.78 -19.08
N ARG A 129 -1.08 6.59 -17.79
CA ARG A 129 -1.77 5.66 -16.91
C ARG A 129 -3.09 6.23 -16.40
N GLU A 130 -4.12 5.40 -16.47
CA GLU A 130 -5.44 5.68 -15.93
C GLU A 130 -5.40 5.78 -14.39
N GLU A 131 -6.07 6.79 -13.83
CA GLU A 131 -6.30 6.93 -12.39
C GLU A 131 -7.55 6.13 -11.97
N ALA A 132 -7.49 5.45 -10.82
CA ALA A 132 -8.51 4.47 -10.41
C ALA A 132 -9.94 5.03 -10.31
N LEU A 133 -10.10 6.32 -10.00
CA LEU A 133 -11.39 7.02 -9.88
C LEU A 133 -11.89 7.63 -11.19
N ALA A 134 -11.06 7.69 -12.24
CA ALA A 134 -11.43 8.31 -13.51
C ALA A 134 -12.38 7.47 -14.38
N GLY A 135 -12.51 6.16 -14.10
CA GLY A 135 -13.24 5.19 -14.92
C GLY A 135 -14.40 4.47 -14.21
N GLY A 136 -14.97 5.06 -13.14
CA GLY A 136 -16.03 4.49 -12.31
C GLY A 136 -17.39 5.18 -12.46
#